data_AF-A0AA41FLI8-F1
#
_entry.id   AF-A0AA41FLI8-F1
#
_cell.length_a   1.000
_cell.length_b   1.000
_cell.length_c   1.000
_cell.angle_alpha   90.00
_cell.angle_beta   90.00
_cell.angle_gamma   90.00
#
_symmetry.space_group_name_H-M   'P 1'
#
loop_
_entity.id
_entity.type
_entity.pdbx_description
1 polymer ?
#
loop_
_entity_poly.entity_id
_entity_poly.type
_entity_poly.pdbx_seq_one_letter_code
_entity_poly.pdbx_strand_id
1 'polypeptide(L)'
;MTRAERRRLERQNRKQPTYNLSRDQMQGMKQEATRDAAETAFLLMLGIPVLMFKDHFGQLIRREVDGKSREQRFVDYCLEFYRQFDKELYTLDDIRAVLKDECDIEIDMQ
;
A
#
# COMPACT_ATOMS: atom_id res chain seq x y z
N MET A 1 28.96 31.26 -10.01
CA MET A 1 27.57 31.37 -10.49
C MET A 1 27.15 32.84 -10.51
N THR A 2 26.98 33.40 -11.71
CA THR A 2 26.64 34.81 -11.91
C THR A 2 25.16 35.08 -11.58
N ARG A 3 24.80 36.36 -11.33
CA ARG A 3 23.40 36.75 -11.05
C ARG A 3 22.46 36.42 -12.22
N ALA A 4 22.97 36.43 -13.45
CA ALA A 4 22.24 36.05 -14.65
C ALA A 4 21.96 34.54 -14.71
N GLU A 5 22.92 33.71 -14.32
CA GLU A 5 22.75 32.26 -14.22
C GLU A 5 21.72 31.87 -13.16
N ARG A 6 21.75 32.51 -11.97
CA ARG A 6 20.74 32.27 -10.92
C ARG A 6 19.32 32.59 -11.41
N ARG A 7 19.14 33.72 -12.10
CA ARG A 7 17.83 34.10 -12.67
C ARG A 7 17.36 33.16 -13.78
N ARG A 8 18.27 32.59 -14.58
CA ARG A 8 17.92 31.58 -15.59
C ARG A 8 17.48 30.27 -14.94
N LEU A 9 18.20 29.81 -13.92
CA LEU A 9 17.87 28.60 -13.17
C LEU A 9 16.52 28.75 -12.43
N GLU A 10 16.29 29.89 -11.78
CA GLU A 10 15.01 30.21 -11.14
C GLU A 10 13.84 30.28 -12.13
N ARG A 11 14.08 30.79 -13.36
CA ARG A 11 13.06 30.83 -14.42
C ARG A 11 12.80 29.45 -15.03
N GLN A 12 13.82 28.60 -15.16
CA GLN A 12 13.65 27.21 -15.61
C GLN A 12 12.89 26.40 -14.56
N ASN A 13 13.27 26.52 -13.28
CA ASN A 13 12.59 25.83 -12.17
C ASN A 13 11.15 26.31 -11.93
N ARG A 14 10.77 27.48 -12.46
CA ARG A 14 9.38 28.01 -12.39
C ARG A 14 8.50 27.62 -13.56
N LYS A 15 9.02 26.99 -14.62
CA LYS A 15 8.18 26.55 -15.74
C LYS A 15 7.42 25.30 -15.34
N GLN A 16 6.15 25.46 -14.97
CA GLN A 16 5.20 24.34 -14.91
C GLN A 16 4.69 24.07 -16.33
N PRO A 17 5.09 22.97 -16.99
CA PRO A 17 4.59 22.64 -18.30
C PRO A 17 3.08 22.40 -18.27
N THR A 18 2.35 23.03 -19.19
CA THR A 18 0.92 22.76 -19.38
C THR A 18 0.75 21.58 -20.31
N TYR A 19 0.06 20.54 -19.85
CA TYR A 19 -0.32 19.39 -20.67
C TYR A 19 -1.78 19.52 -21.07
N ASN A 20 -2.07 19.26 -22.35
CA ASN A 20 -3.44 19.18 -22.85
C ASN A 20 -3.85 17.70 -22.89
N LEU A 21 -4.89 17.35 -22.16
CA LEU A 21 -5.47 16.00 -22.12
C LEU A 21 -6.89 16.04 -22.66
N SER A 22 -7.26 15.05 -23.45
CA SER A 22 -8.66 14.85 -23.81
C SER A 22 -9.49 14.40 -22.60
N ARG A 23 -10.81 14.58 -22.66
CA ARG A 23 -11.70 14.06 -21.61
C ARG A 23 -11.58 12.56 -21.44
N ASP A 24 -11.46 11.83 -22.55
CA ASP A 24 -11.34 10.37 -22.54
C ASP A 24 -10.02 9.93 -21.89
N GLN A 25 -8.92 10.63 -22.16
CA GLN A 25 -7.62 10.38 -21.50
C GLN A 25 -7.72 10.62 -19.99
N MET A 26 -8.32 11.74 -19.56
CA MET A 26 -8.51 12.01 -18.13
C MET A 26 -9.41 10.97 -17.45
N GLN A 27 -10.45 10.50 -18.14
CA GLN A 27 -11.35 9.49 -17.61
C GLN A 27 -10.67 8.12 -17.50
N GLY A 28 -9.89 7.73 -18.52
CA GLY A 28 -9.11 6.51 -18.52
C GLY A 28 -8.11 6.47 -17.35
N MET A 29 -7.33 7.55 -17.16
CA MET A 29 -6.39 7.66 -16.04
C MET A 29 -7.06 7.51 -14.67
N LYS A 30 -8.26 8.07 -14.50
CA LYS A 30 -9.01 7.94 -13.24
C LYS A 30 -9.48 6.51 -13.01
N GLN A 31 -9.97 5.85 -14.06
CA GLN A 31 -10.42 4.47 -13.97
C GLN A 31 -9.27 3.52 -13.65
N GLU A 32 -8.13 3.69 -14.32
CA GLU A 32 -6.89 2.94 -14.07
C GLU A 32 -6.42 3.14 -12.63
N ALA A 33 -6.25 4.39 -12.18
CA ALA A 33 -5.81 4.66 -10.81
C ALA A 33 -6.79 4.12 -9.74
N THR A 34 -8.09 4.14 -10.02
CA THR A 34 -9.10 3.58 -9.11
C THR A 34 -9.00 2.06 -9.06
N ARG A 35 -8.74 1.43 -10.21
CA ARG A 35 -8.57 -0.01 -10.32
C ARG A 35 -7.32 -0.47 -9.56
N ASP A 36 -6.18 0.18 -9.80
CA ASP A 36 -4.91 -0.13 -9.13
C ASP A 36 -5.03 0.01 -7.61
N ALA A 37 -5.72 1.05 -7.14
CA ALA A 37 -5.98 1.26 -5.73
C ALA A 37 -6.90 0.17 -5.14
N ALA A 38 -7.94 -0.24 -5.88
CA ALA A 38 -8.85 -1.31 -5.45
C ALA A 38 -8.14 -2.67 -5.38
N GLU A 39 -7.32 -2.99 -6.38
CA GLU A 39 -6.53 -4.23 -6.42
C GLU A 39 -5.49 -4.27 -5.28
N THR A 40 -4.79 -3.16 -5.05
CA THR A 40 -3.88 -2.99 -3.92
C THR A 40 -4.61 -3.19 -2.59
N ALA A 41 -5.77 -2.55 -2.41
CA ALA A 41 -6.57 -2.69 -1.20
C ALA A 41 -7.04 -4.14 -0.97
N PHE A 42 -7.47 -4.82 -2.03
CA PHE A 42 -7.88 -6.23 -1.97
C PHE A 42 -6.73 -7.15 -1.53
N LEU A 43 -5.54 -6.97 -2.12
CA LEU A 43 -4.35 -7.75 -1.78
C LEU A 43 -3.94 -7.53 -0.31
N LEU A 44 -3.93 -6.27 0.15
CA LEU A 44 -3.64 -5.94 1.54
C LEU A 44 -4.68 -6.53 2.51
N MET A 45 -5.97 -6.47 2.17
CA MET A 45 -7.05 -7.03 3.00
C MET A 45 -6.94 -8.55 3.17
N LEU A 46 -6.41 -9.27 2.18
CA LEU A 46 -6.18 -10.71 2.28
C LEU A 46 -4.85 -11.03 2.97
N GLY A 47 -3.77 -10.36 2.54
CA GLY A 47 -2.41 -10.67 2.95
C GLY A 47 -2.09 -10.30 4.40
N ILE A 48 -2.58 -9.16 4.88
CA ILE A 48 -2.32 -8.70 6.25
C ILE A 48 -2.87 -9.67 7.31
N PRO A 49 -4.12 -10.16 7.20
CA PRO A 49 -4.61 -11.21 8.10
C PRO A 49 -3.77 -12.50 8.06
N VAL A 50 -3.29 -12.90 6.89
CA VAL A 50 -2.43 -14.10 6.74
C VAL A 50 -1.09 -13.90 7.46
N LEU A 51 -0.44 -12.74 7.26
CA LEU A 51 0.78 -12.35 7.99
C LEU A 51 0.56 -12.37 9.50
N MET A 52 -0.56 -11.81 9.96
CA MET A 52 -0.92 -11.83 11.37
C MET A 52 -1.09 -13.26 11.89
N PHE A 53 -1.73 -14.15 11.13
CA PHE A 53 -1.88 -15.55 11.57
C PHE A 53 -0.54 -16.28 11.63
N LYS A 54 0.32 -16.05 10.64
CA LYS A 54 1.67 -16.63 10.60
C LYS A 54 2.49 -16.24 11.83
N ASP A 55 2.47 -14.96 12.22
CA ASP A 55 3.39 -14.46 13.26
C ASP A 55 2.76 -14.37 14.67
N HIS A 56 1.43 -14.25 14.76
CA HIS A 56 0.73 -13.90 16.00
C HIS A 56 -0.49 -14.77 16.34
N PHE A 57 -0.79 -15.85 15.60
CA PHE A 57 -1.95 -16.71 15.92
C PHE A 57 -1.94 -17.22 17.37
N GLY A 58 -0.77 -17.60 17.90
CA GLY A 58 -0.61 -18.02 19.29
C GLY A 58 -1.09 -16.98 20.32
N GLN A 59 -0.97 -15.68 19.99
CA GLN A 59 -1.40 -14.57 20.84
C GLN A 59 -2.93 -14.37 20.81
N LEU A 60 -3.64 -14.99 19.87
CA LEU A 60 -5.10 -14.92 19.73
C LEU A 60 -5.85 -16.12 20.32
N ILE A 61 -5.13 -17.17 20.78
CA ILE A 61 -5.75 -18.38 21.35
C ILE A 61 -6.62 -18.04 22.57
N ARG A 62 -6.14 -17.13 23.43
CA ARG A 62 -6.87 -16.69 24.63
C ARG A 62 -7.93 -15.68 24.25
N ARG A 63 -9.16 -15.87 24.76
CA ARG A 63 -10.29 -14.94 24.52
C ARG A 63 -9.98 -13.52 24.97
N GLU A 64 -9.29 -13.38 26.09
CA GLU A 64 -8.93 -12.09 26.68
C GLU A 64 -7.53 -12.15 27.30
N VAL A 65 -6.78 -11.06 27.13
CA VAL A 65 -5.43 -10.85 27.69
C VAL A 65 -5.33 -9.36 27.98
N ASP A 66 -4.94 -9.00 29.21
CA ASP A 66 -4.78 -7.60 29.66
C ASP A 66 -6.01 -6.70 29.38
N GLY A 67 -7.22 -7.26 29.55
CA GLY A 67 -8.48 -6.55 29.31
C GLY A 67 -8.84 -6.34 27.84
N LYS A 68 -8.03 -6.85 26.90
CA LYS A 68 -8.33 -6.78 25.46
C LYS A 68 -8.88 -8.10 24.94
N SER A 69 -9.96 -8.04 24.16
CA SER A 69 -10.49 -9.24 23.48
C SER A 69 -9.57 -9.70 22.36
N ARG A 70 -9.66 -10.96 21.95
CA ARG A 70 -8.91 -11.48 20.80
C ARG A 70 -9.20 -10.73 19.50
N GLU A 71 -10.42 -10.26 19.29
CA GLU A 71 -10.81 -9.50 18.11
C GLU A 71 -10.14 -8.11 18.10
N GLN A 72 -10.05 -7.46 19.27
CA GLN A 72 -9.29 -6.21 19.40
C GLN A 72 -7.80 -6.43 19.12
N ARG A 73 -7.20 -7.48 19.68
CA ARG A 73 -5.78 -7.79 19.43
C ARG A 73 -5.53 -8.15 17.96
N PHE A 74 -6.42 -8.91 17.33
CA PHE A 74 -6.37 -9.21 15.90
C PHE A 74 -6.29 -7.93 15.07
N VAL A 75 -7.19 -6.96 15.31
CA VAL A 75 -7.20 -5.68 14.60
C VAL A 75 -5.93 -4.89 14.88
N ASP A 76 -5.47 -4.85 16.14
CA ASP A 76 -4.23 -4.15 16.53
C ASP A 76 -3.01 -4.67 15.72
N TYR A 77 -2.84 -5.99 15.58
CA TYR A 77 -1.77 -6.58 14.78
C TYR A 77 -1.93 -6.31 13.29
N CYS A 78 -3.14 -6.45 12.73
CA CYS A 78 -3.39 -6.13 11.33
C CYS A 78 -3.04 -4.67 11.00
N LEU A 79 -3.40 -3.73 11.89
CA LEU A 79 -3.02 -2.33 11.74
C LEU A 79 -1.51 -2.10 11.89
N GLU A 80 -0.82 -2.91 12.70
CA GLU A 80 0.63 -2.85 12.80
C GLU A 80 1.31 -3.27 11.50
N PHE A 81 0.91 -4.40 10.92
CA PHE A 81 1.38 -4.82 9.59
C PHE A 81 1.09 -3.75 8.54
N TYR A 82 -0.14 -3.21 8.50
CA TYR A 82 -0.46 -2.10 7.58
C TYR A 82 0.49 -0.90 7.75
N ARG A 83 0.79 -0.49 8.99
CA ARG A 83 1.75 0.61 9.25
C ARG A 83 3.18 0.28 8.82
N GLN A 84 3.57 -0.99 8.85
CA GLN A 84 4.89 -1.42 8.37
C GLN A 84 4.96 -1.39 6.84
N PHE A 85 3.89 -1.81 6.16
CA PHE A 85 3.72 -1.65 4.72
C PHE A 85 3.77 -0.17 4.30
N ASP A 86 3.04 0.70 5.01
CA ASP A 86 3.04 2.15 4.75
C ASP A 86 4.40 2.82 4.97
N LYS A 87 5.28 2.19 5.77
CA LYS A 87 6.68 2.58 5.98
C LYS A 87 7.64 1.92 4.99
N GLU A 88 7.12 1.22 3.96
CA GLU A 88 7.90 0.52 2.94
C GLU A 88 8.85 -0.55 3.53
N LEU A 89 8.53 -1.12 4.70
CA LEU A 89 9.33 -2.19 5.31
C LEU A 89 9.19 -3.53 4.59
N TYR A 90 8.09 -3.67 3.84
CA TYR A 90 7.85 -4.74 2.88
C TYR A 90 6.88 -4.23 1.81
N THR A 91 6.82 -4.95 0.70
CA THR A 91 6.15 -4.56 -0.55
C THR A 91 4.91 -5.42 -0.82
N LEU A 92 4.14 -5.06 -1.85
CA LEU A 92 3.04 -5.91 -2.33
C LEU A 92 3.54 -7.25 -2.87
N ASP A 93 4.75 -7.30 -3.42
CA ASP A 93 5.34 -8.55 -3.91
C ASP A 93 5.68 -9.50 -2.76
N ASP A 94 6.15 -8.97 -1.62
CA ASP A 94 6.37 -9.78 -0.41
C ASP A 94 5.05 -10.38 0.10
N ILE A 95 3.95 -9.61 0.03
CA ILE A 95 2.62 -10.11 0.41
C ILE A 95 2.16 -11.21 -0.54
N ARG A 96 2.37 -11.05 -1.85
CA ARG A 96 2.05 -12.09 -2.84
C ARG A 96 2.84 -13.37 -2.58
N ALA A 97 4.13 -13.24 -2.27
CA ALA A 97 4.98 -14.38 -1.93
C ALA A 97 4.44 -15.12 -0.70
N VAL A 98 4.05 -14.41 0.36
CA VAL A 98 3.45 -15.02 1.57
C VAL A 98 2.14 -15.74 1.24
N LEU A 99 1.27 -15.15 0.42
CA LEU A 99 0.02 -15.79 0.00
C LEU A 99 0.27 -17.03 -0.84
N LYS A 100 1.31 -17.01 -1.69
CA LYS A 100 1.71 -18.18 -2.45
C LYS A 100 2.26 -19.28 -1.54
N ASP A 101 3.21 -18.94 -0.67
CA ASP A 101 3.92 -19.91 0.15
C ASP A 101 3.02 -20.55 1.22
N GLU A 102 2.17 -19.75 1.87
CA GLU A 102 1.36 -20.19 3.00
C GLU A 102 -0.04 -20.70 2.59
N CYS A 103 -0.57 -20.23 1.45
CA CYS A 103 -1.95 -20.52 1.04
C CYS A 103 -2.07 -21.14 -0.36
N ASP A 104 -0.98 -21.26 -1.12
CA ASP A 104 -0.98 -21.65 -2.55
C ASP A 104 -1.92 -20.78 -3.41
N ILE A 105 -2.03 -19.50 -3.06
CA ILE A 105 -2.86 -18.52 -3.77
C ILE A 105 -1.97 -17.61 -4.61
N GLU A 106 -2.25 -17.55 -5.91
CA GLU A 106 -1.68 -16.56 -6.83
C GLU A 106 -2.75 -15.55 -7.22
N ILE A 107 -2.46 -14.26 -6.98
CA ILE A 107 -3.33 -13.16 -7.39
C ILE A 107 -2.59 -12.40 -8.47
N ASP A 108 -2.99 -12.66 -9.72
CA ASP A 108 -2.50 -11.94 -10.88
C ASP A 108 -3.33 -10.66 -11.06
N MET A 109 -2.66 -9.51 -11.04
CA MET A 109 -3.27 -8.19 -11.22
C MET A 109 -2.99 -7.74 -12.66
N GLN A 110 -4.05 -7.51 -13.45
CA GLN A 110 -3.99 -7.22 -14.89
C GLN A 110 -3.94 -5.73 -15.23
#